data_AF-A0A6G9XMQ0-F1
#
_entry.id   AF-A0A6G9XMQ0-F1
#
_cell.length_a   1.000
_cell.length_b   1.000
_cell.length_c   1.000
_cell.angle_alpha   90.00
_cell.angle_beta   90.00
_cell.angle_gamma   90.00
#
_symmetry.space_group_name_H-M   'P 1'
#
loop_
_entity.id
_entity.type
_entity.pdbx_description
1 polymer ?
#
loop_
_entity_poly.entity_id
_entity_poly.type
_entity_poly.pdbx_seq_one_letter_code
_entity_poly.pdbx_strand_id
1 'polypeptide(L)'
;MTSSSLGNVELRITDEQITAFYDAVEFWREQYIAKGWKFPWFMPMRRSENRVIAGIYDEMAFRIESVPNGYNLVQSLPREGEQEPSFFSRYEDAVKKVAYAISFMYRSDADLNPLFNWRHNLAAGVVRQDIGDGWAKYYLIEDPEVYHIGGYITGVAFSRALTMSIDEFNEAMLDDPGEPAT
;
A
#
# COMPACT_ATOMS: atom_id res chain seq x y z
N MET A 1 -24.83 -25.82 -22.98
CA MET A 1 -23.94 -24.64 -23.00
C MET A 1 -24.49 -23.64 -22.00
N THR A 2 -23.98 -23.65 -20.77
CA THR A 2 -24.38 -22.68 -19.74
C THR A 2 -23.52 -21.44 -19.91
N SER A 3 -24.11 -20.39 -20.46
CA SER A 3 -23.57 -19.03 -20.43
C SER A 3 -23.44 -18.62 -18.97
N SER A 4 -22.22 -18.65 -18.44
CA SER A 4 -21.91 -17.97 -17.18
C SER A 4 -21.94 -16.48 -17.48
N SER A 5 -23.02 -15.81 -17.10
CA SER A 5 -23.00 -14.35 -16.97
C SER A 5 -21.99 -14.04 -15.87
N LEU A 6 -20.74 -13.79 -16.25
CA LEU A 6 -19.85 -12.97 -15.46
C LEU A 6 -20.64 -11.67 -15.26
N GLY A 7 -21.23 -11.50 -14.07
CA GLY A 7 -21.88 -10.25 -13.70
C GLY A 7 -20.89 -9.14 -14.03
N ASN A 8 -21.37 -8.06 -14.63
CA ASN A 8 -20.52 -6.90 -14.92
C ASN A 8 -19.82 -6.52 -13.62
N VAL A 9 -18.53 -6.82 -13.51
CA VAL A 9 -17.71 -6.33 -12.39
C VAL A 9 -17.59 -4.84 -12.62
N GLU A 10 -18.25 -4.03 -11.79
CA GLU A 10 -18.17 -2.58 -11.87
C GLU A 10 -16.75 -2.17 -11.46
N LEU A 11 -15.94 -1.81 -12.44
CA LEU A 11 -14.57 -1.33 -12.24
C LEU A 11 -14.61 0.15 -11.92
N ARG A 12 -14.79 0.49 -10.65
CA ARG A 12 -14.94 1.87 -10.20
C ARG A 12 -14.28 2.08 -8.85
N ILE A 13 -13.66 3.25 -8.69
CA ILE A 13 -13.24 3.76 -7.37
C ILE A 13 -14.33 4.69 -6.86
N THR A 14 -14.82 4.43 -5.65
CA THR A 14 -15.88 5.22 -5.02
C THR A 14 -15.34 6.52 -4.43
N ASP A 15 -16.23 7.50 -4.17
CA ASP A 15 -15.83 8.74 -3.49
C ASP A 15 -15.36 8.49 -2.05
N GLU A 16 -15.90 7.47 -1.36
CA GLU A 16 -15.43 7.04 -0.04
C GLU A 16 -13.99 6.50 -0.10
N GLN A 17 -13.67 5.68 -1.11
CA GLN A 17 -12.32 5.18 -1.32
C GLN A 17 -11.33 6.33 -1.62
N ILE A 18 -11.75 7.30 -2.45
CA ILE A 18 -10.96 8.50 -2.69
C ILE A 18 -10.71 9.25 -1.37
N THR A 19 -11.73 9.40 -0.53
CA THR A 19 -11.62 10.06 0.77
C THR A 19 -10.64 9.33 1.68
N ALA A 20 -10.76 8.01 1.83
CA ALA A 20 -9.83 7.21 2.63
C ALA A 20 -8.37 7.31 2.13
N PHE A 21 -8.18 7.40 0.82
CA PHE A 21 -6.86 7.67 0.25
C PHE A 21 -6.34 9.05 0.65
N TYR A 22 -7.15 10.10 0.55
CA TYR A 22 -6.76 11.45 0.98
C TYR A 22 -6.43 11.49 2.46
N ASP A 23 -7.27 10.92 3.31
CA ASP A 23 -7.09 10.96 4.76
C ASP A 23 -5.79 10.26 5.17
N ALA A 24 -5.50 9.10 4.58
CA ALA A 24 -4.26 8.38 4.85
C ALA A 24 -3.02 9.19 4.42
N VAL A 25 -3.07 9.84 3.26
CA VAL A 25 -1.95 10.65 2.76
C VAL A 25 -1.79 11.93 3.57
N GLU A 26 -2.90 12.58 3.92
CA GLU A 26 -2.95 13.79 4.74
C GLU A 26 -2.41 13.55 6.15
N PHE A 27 -2.76 12.42 6.76
CA PHE A 27 -2.19 11.98 8.05
C PHE A 27 -0.66 12.07 8.04
N TRP A 28 0.00 11.48 7.02
CA TRP A 28 1.46 11.52 6.92
C TRP A 28 1.99 12.92 6.63
N ARG A 29 1.28 13.73 5.83
CA ARG A 29 1.62 15.14 5.60
C ARG A 29 1.67 15.92 6.91
N GLU A 30 0.69 15.71 7.80
CA GLU A 30 0.65 16.35 9.11
C GLU A 30 1.85 15.95 9.98
N GLN A 31 2.26 14.67 9.96
CA GLN A 31 3.47 14.23 10.68
C GLN A 31 4.74 14.93 10.17
N TYR A 32 4.87 15.09 8.85
CA TYR A 32 5.96 15.85 8.23
C TYR A 32 5.98 17.32 8.69
N ILE A 33 4.81 17.97 8.71
CA ILE A 33 4.69 19.38 9.13
C ILE A 33 4.98 19.54 10.62
N ALA A 34 4.52 18.62 11.46
CA ALA A 34 4.76 18.64 12.90
C ALA A 34 6.26 18.59 13.26
N LYS A 35 7.10 18.00 12.38
CA LYS A 35 8.57 18.01 12.51
C LYS A 35 9.23 19.32 12.06
N GLY A 36 8.45 20.30 11.59
CA GLY A 36 8.95 21.61 11.13
C GLY A 36 9.57 21.57 9.74
N TRP A 37 9.35 20.49 8.98
CA TRP A 37 9.88 20.37 7.63
C TRP A 37 8.99 21.08 6.61
N LYS A 38 9.63 21.83 5.72
CA LYS A 38 8.99 22.63 4.67
C LYS A 38 9.10 21.97 3.30
N PHE A 39 9.03 20.63 3.28
CA PHE A 39 9.21 19.86 2.05
C PHE A 39 8.14 20.20 1.01
N PRO A 40 8.45 20.17 -0.29
CA PRO A 40 7.45 20.30 -1.34
C PRO A 40 6.61 19.01 -1.39
N TRP A 41 5.68 18.89 -0.45
CA TRP A 41 4.58 17.94 -0.54
C TRP A 41 3.71 18.36 -1.72
N PHE A 42 3.82 17.63 -2.83
CA PHE A 42 3.08 17.94 -4.05
C PHE A 42 2.11 16.80 -4.32
N MET A 43 0.81 17.03 -4.11
CA MET A 43 -0.25 16.09 -4.46
C MET A 43 -1.05 16.56 -5.68
N PRO A 44 -0.49 16.47 -6.91
CA PRO A 44 -1.31 16.52 -8.10
C PRO A 44 -2.08 15.21 -8.15
N MET A 45 -3.34 15.23 -7.72
CA MET A 45 -4.22 14.08 -7.88
C MET A 45 -4.89 14.11 -9.24
N ARG A 46 -4.74 13.02 -9.99
CA ARG A 46 -5.54 12.76 -11.19
C ARG A 46 -6.43 11.58 -10.91
N ARG A 47 -7.72 11.73 -11.20
CA ARG A 47 -8.69 10.64 -11.09
C ARG A 47 -9.33 10.34 -12.43
N SER A 48 -9.64 9.07 -12.66
CA SER A 48 -10.71 8.64 -13.57
C SER A 48 -11.60 7.64 -12.85
N GLU A 49 -12.64 7.17 -13.53
CA GLU A 49 -13.67 6.30 -12.96
C GLU A 49 -13.10 5.08 -12.22
N ASN A 50 -12.06 4.46 -12.76
CA ASN A 50 -11.44 3.25 -12.21
C ASN A 50 -10.07 3.46 -11.57
N ARG A 51 -9.54 4.69 -11.49
CA ARG A 51 -8.16 4.90 -11.01
C ARG A 51 -7.93 6.21 -10.29
N VAL A 52 -7.03 6.17 -9.32
CA VAL A 52 -6.48 7.32 -8.59
C VAL A 52 -4.97 7.34 -8.79
N ILE A 53 -4.45 8.51 -9.15
CA ILE A 53 -3.01 8.76 -9.26
C ILE A 53 -2.67 9.90 -8.31
N ALA A 54 -1.68 9.69 -7.44
CA ALA A 54 -1.13 10.73 -6.59
C ALA A 54 0.38 10.80 -6.77
N GLY A 55 0.88 11.99 -7.15
CA GLY A 55 2.27 12.34 -6.86
C GLY A 55 2.40 12.62 -5.37
N ILE A 56 3.49 12.20 -4.72
CA ILE A 56 3.67 12.39 -3.28
C ILE A 56 5.01 13.05 -2.93
N TYR A 57 6.11 12.64 -3.58
CA TYR A 57 7.45 13.10 -3.24
C TYR A 57 8.38 13.01 -4.46
N ASP A 58 9.22 14.02 -4.75
CA ASP A 58 10.29 14.00 -5.77
C ASP A 58 10.02 13.06 -6.97
N GLU A 59 8.95 13.35 -7.72
CA GLU A 59 8.51 12.61 -8.91
C GLU A 59 8.05 11.14 -8.69
N MET A 60 7.95 10.69 -7.43
CA MET A 60 7.26 9.47 -7.01
C MET A 60 5.75 9.64 -7.18
N ALA A 61 5.14 8.68 -7.89
CA ALA A 61 3.70 8.62 -8.05
C ALA A 61 3.16 7.23 -7.72
N PHE A 62 2.00 7.19 -7.08
CA PHE A 62 1.24 5.97 -6.85
C PHE A 62 0.00 5.98 -7.73
N ARG A 63 -0.27 4.85 -8.38
CA ARG A 63 -1.49 4.61 -9.16
C ARG A 63 -2.22 3.42 -8.55
N ILE A 64 -3.40 3.66 -7.99
CA ILE A 64 -4.34 2.60 -7.61
C ILE A 64 -5.39 2.49 -8.71
N GLU A 65 -5.55 1.30 -9.27
CA GLU A 65 -6.50 1.00 -10.33
C GLU A 65 -7.40 -0.17 -9.92
N SER A 66 -8.71 0.02 -10.02
CA SER A 66 -9.70 -1.04 -9.86
C SER A 66 -9.61 -2.01 -11.04
N VAL A 67 -9.51 -3.29 -10.72
CA VAL A 67 -9.40 -4.41 -11.67
C VAL A 67 -10.35 -5.53 -11.26
N PRO A 68 -10.62 -6.52 -12.13
CA PRO A 68 -11.44 -7.66 -11.74
C PRO A 68 -10.87 -8.32 -10.48
N ASN A 69 -11.72 -8.45 -9.46
CA ASN A 69 -11.42 -9.07 -8.16
C ASN A 69 -10.43 -8.30 -7.25
N GLY A 70 -10.18 -7.01 -7.49
CA GLY A 70 -9.36 -6.21 -6.57
C GLY A 70 -8.81 -4.92 -7.15
N TYR A 71 -7.58 -4.61 -6.76
CA TYR A 71 -6.91 -3.34 -7.01
C TYR A 71 -5.44 -3.58 -7.33
N ASN A 72 -4.99 -3.02 -8.45
CA ASN A 72 -3.57 -2.93 -8.76
C ASN A 72 -3.02 -1.63 -8.19
N LEU A 73 -1.90 -1.73 -7.48
CA LEU A 73 -1.08 -0.59 -7.11
C LEU A 73 0.21 -0.63 -7.92
N VAL A 74 0.50 0.48 -8.60
CA VAL A 74 1.78 0.73 -9.25
C VAL A 74 2.45 1.91 -8.58
N GLN A 75 3.70 1.73 -8.18
CA GLN A 75 4.57 2.80 -7.71
C GLN A 75 5.53 3.17 -8.85
N SER A 76 5.56 4.44 -9.24
CA SER A 76 6.49 4.97 -10.23
C SER A 76 7.55 5.78 -9.52
N LEU A 77 8.83 5.51 -9.81
CA LEU A 77 9.97 6.30 -9.36
C LEU A 77 10.68 6.90 -10.58
N PRO A 78 11.09 8.17 -10.54
CA PRO A 78 11.60 8.89 -11.72
C PRO A 78 12.85 8.27 -12.36
N ARG A 79 13.70 7.61 -11.58
CA ARG A 79 14.97 7.03 -12.04
C ARG A 79 14.95 5.51 -12.21
N GLU A 80 13.95 4.84 -11.67
CA GLU A 80 13.86 3.38 -11.64
C GLU A 80 12.70 2.83 -12.50
N GLY A 81 11.80 3.70 -12.98
CA GLY A 81 10.62 3.30 -13.74
C GLY A 81 9.46 2.85 -12.84
N GLU A 82 8.48 2.18 -13.44
CA GLU A 82 7.40 1.54 -12.67
C GLU A 82 7.98 0.34 -11.90
N GLN A 83 7.85 0.38 -10.57
CA GLN A 83 8.17 -0.74 -9.68
C GLN A 83 7.17 -1.88 -9.90
N GLU A 84 7.57 -3.09 -9.50
CA GLU A 84 6.73 -4.29 -9.62
C GLU A 84 5.31 -4.03 -9.05
N PRO A 85 4.25 -4.27 -9.84
CA PRO A 85 2.88 -3.97 -9.43
C PRO A 85 2.46 -4.88 -8.27
N SER A 86 1.87 -4.32 -7.22
CA SER A 86 1.27 -5.11 -6.14
C SER A 86 -0.23 -5.22 -6.37
N PHE A 87 -0.81 -6.40 -6.12
CA PHE A 87 -2.25 -6.61 -6.22
C PHE A 87 -2.86 -6.79 -4.85
N PHE A 88 -4.02 -6.19 -4.61
CA PHE A 88 -4.75 -6.24 -3.35
C PHE A 88 -6.22 -6.60 -3.61
N SER A 89 -6.82 -7.43 -2.76
CA SER A 89 -8.26 -7.70 -2.87
C SER A 89 -9.12 -6.53 -2.35
N ARG A 90 -8.57 -5.70 -1.46
CA ARG A 90 -9.23 -4.52 -0.89
C ARG A 90 -8.50 -3.22 -1.25
N TYR A 91 -9.29 -2.16 -1.41
CA TYR A 91 -8.76 -0.82 -1.69
C TYR A 91 -7.93 -0.29 -0.52
N GLU A 92 -8.40 -0.50 0.72
CA GLU A 92 -7.71 -0.04 1.94
C GLU A 92 -6.29 -0.60 2.06
N ASP A 93 -6.05 -1.84 1.62
CA ASP A 93 -4.72 -2.46 1.68
C ASP A 93 -3.78 -1.83 0.64
N ALA A 94 -4.30 -1.43 -0.52
CA ALA A 94 -3.53 -0.63 -1.48
C ALA A 94 -3.18 0.75 -0.93
N VAL A 95 -4.09 1.40 -0.19
CA VAL A 95 -3.84 2.68 0.51
C VAL A 95 -2.74 2.52 1.57
N LYS A 96 -2.81 1.46 2.39
CA LYS A 96 -1.76 1.16 3.38
C LYS A 96 -0.39 1.02 2.70
N LYS A 97 -0.31 0.46 1.49
CA LYS A 97 0.97 0.33 0.78
C LYS A 97 1.53 1.66 0.33
N VAL A 98 0.68 2.62 0.01
CA VAL A 98 1.07 4.01 -0.20
C VAL A 98 1.60 4.61 1.11
N ALA A 99 0.86 4.49 2.22
CA ALA A 99 1.30 4.93 3.54
C ALA A 99 2.64 4.31 3.96
N TYR A 100 2.84 3.02 3.72
CA TYR A 100 4.10 2.32 3.98
C TYR A 100 5.26 2.95 3.22
N ALA A 101 5.09 3.25 1.93
CA ALA A 101 6.14 3.89 1.15
C ALA A 101 6.43 5.33 1.62
N ILE A 102 5.40 6.10 1.99
CA ILE A 102 5.57 7.43 2.59
C ILE A 102 6.35 7.36 3.90
N SER A 103 6.04 6.37 4.75
CA SER A 103 6.71 6.21 6.03
C SER A 103 8.23 5.99 5.89
N PHE A 104 8.70 5.28 4.85
CA PHE A 104 10.14 5.09 4.64
C PHE A 104 10.85 6.42 4.39
N MET A 105 10.21 7.31 3.62
CA MET A 105 10.74 8.64 3.38
C MET A 105 10.71 9.46 4.66
N TYR A 106 9.59 9.43 5.39
CA TYR A 106 9.45 10.15 6.65
C TYR A 106 10.54 9.77 7.64
N ARG A 107 10.80 8.46 7.76
CA ARG A 107 11.82 7.94 8.67
C ARG A 107 13.23 8.29 8.21
N SER A 108 13.51 8.22 6.91
CA SER A 108 14.79 8.64 6.34
C SER A 108 15.08 10.11 6.64
N ASP A 109 14.11 11.00 6.43
CA ASP A 109 14.25 12.43 6.72
C ASP A 109 14.34 12.70 8.23
N ALA A 110 13.74 11.83 9.05
CA ALA A 110 13.69 11.94 10.50
C ALA A 110 14.94 11.41 11.20
N ASP A 111 15.88 10.85 10.44
CA ASP A 111 17.00 10.07 10.99
C ASP A 111 16.50 8.96 11.95
N LEU A 112 15.37 8.35 11.61
CA LEU A 112 14.79 7.22 12.33
C LEU A 112 15.22 5.91 11.67
N ASN A 113 15.38 4.87 12.48
CA ASN A 113 15.71 3.53 11.97
C ASN A 113 14.66 3.04 10.96
N PRO A 114 15.06 2.37 9.87
CA PRO A 114 14.14 1.78 8.92
C PRO A 114 13.30 0.65 9.54
N LEU A 115 12.16 0.34 8.91
CA LEU A 115 11.22 -0.69 9.37
C LEU A 115 11.58 -2.08 8.84
N PHE A 116 12.85 -2.48 8.94
CA PHE A 116 13.31 -3.79 8.45
C PHE A 116 12.70 -4.96 9.23
N ASN A 117 12.39 -4.76 10.51
CA ASN A 117 11.63 -5.68 11.36
C ASN A 117 10.30 -6.14 10.75
N TRP A 118 9.69 -5.36 9.86
CA TRP A 118 8.46 -5.75 9.16
C TRP A 118 8.72 -6.80 8.07
N ARG A 119 9.94 -6.91 7.56
CA ARG A 119 10.31 -7.76 6.41
C ARG A 119 10.75 -9.17 6.78
N HIS A 120 10.89 -9.48 8.07
CA HIS A 120 11.55 -10.72 8.51
C HIS A 120 10.59 -11.88 8.82
N ASN A 121 9.38 -11.60 9.30
CA ASN A 121 8.45 -12.63 9.74
C ASN A 121 7.04 -12.37 9.22
N LEU A 122 6.42 -13.43 8.68
CA LEU A 122 5.01 -13.42 8.29
C LEU A 122 4.16 -13.15 9.54
N ALA A 123 3.15 -12.27 9.39
CA ALA A 123 2.22 -11.98 10.47
C ALA A 123 1.47 -13.23 10.93
N ALA A 124 1.18 -13.30 12.24
CA ALA A 124 0.29 -14.32 12.77
C ALA A 124 -1.08 -14.24 12.07
N GLY A 125 -1.67 -15.38 11.75
CA GLY A 125 -2.95 -15.42 11.06
C GLY A 125 -2.89 -15.21 9.54
N VAL A 126 -1.70 -15.02 8.95
CA VAL A 126 -1.52 -14.92 7.50
C VAL A 126 -0.89 -16.19 6.94
N VAL A 127 -1.40 -16.65 5.80
CA VAL A 127 -0.81 -17.74 5.02
C VAL A 127 -0.12 -17.16 3.79
N ARG A 128 1.05 -17.70 3.48
CA ARG A 128 1.76 -17.49 2.22
C ARG A 128 1.54 -18.70 1.31
N GLN A 129 1.05 -18.46 0.11
CA GLN A 129 0.90 -19.44 -0.95
C GLN A 129 1.72 -19.01 -2.17
N ASP A 130 2.73 -19.79 -2.53
CA ASP A 130 3.49 -19.57 -3.76
C ASP A 130 2.60 -19.73 -5.00
N ILE A 131 2.69 -18.77 -5.92
CA ILE A 131 1.93 -18.78 -7.19
C ILE A 131 2.83 -18.80 -8.43
N GLY A 132 4.15 -18.80 -8.27
CA GLY A 132 5.14 -18.89 -9.35
C GLY A 132 5.94 -17.60 -9.56
N ASP A 133 7.06 -17.71 -10.28
CA ASP A 133 7.88 -16.56 -10.75
C ASP A 133 8.32 -15.55 -9.67
N GLY A 134 8.52 -16.01 -8.44
CA GLY A 134 8.90 -15.16 -7.31
C GLY A 134 7.73 -14.46 -6.60
N TRP A 135 6.49 -14.72 -7.05
CA TRP A 135 5.26 -14.18 -6.48
C TRP A 135 4.60 -15.15 -5.51
N ALA A 136 3.94 -14.58 -4.51
CA ALA A 136 3.08 -15.32 -3.60
C ALA A 136 1.80 -14.54 -3.28
N LYS A 137 0.72 -15.28 -3.02
CA LYS A 137 -0.51 -14.79 -2.40
C LYS A 137 -0.36 -14.85 -0.88
N TYR A 138 -0.62 -13.73 -0.21
CA TYR A 138 -0.63 -13.58 1.25
C TYR A 138 -2.07 -13.32 1.66
N TYR A 139 -2.68 -14.19 2.46
CA TYR A 139 -4.11 -14.08 2.80
C TYR A 139 -4.39 -14.41 4.27
N LEU A 140 -5.47 -13.85 4.81
CA LEU A 140 -5.88 -14.10 6.20
C LEU A 140 -6.46 -15.53 6.32
N ILE A 141 -6.10 -16.26 7.38
CA ILE A 141 -6.65 -17.59 7.66
C ILE A 141 -8.16 -17.52 7.89
N GLU A 142 -8.61 -16.50 8.62
CA GLU A 142 -10.02 -16.31 8.99
C GLU A 142 -10.87 -15.74 7.85
N ASP A 143 -10.25 -15.04 6.89
CA ASP A 143 -10.91 -14.49 5.71
C ASP A 143 -9.99 -14.55 4.46
N PRO A 144 -9.96 -15.69 3.74
CA PRO A 144 -9.07 -15.88 2.58
C PRO A 144 -9.39 -14.98 1.37
N GLU A 145 -10.52 -14.28 1.38
CA GLU A 145 -10.88 -13.27 0.38
C GLU A 145 -10.12 -11.95 0.61
N VAL A 146 -9.57 -11.75 1.81
CA VAL A 146 -8.62 -10.68 2.11
C VAL A 146 -7.21 -11.14 1.79
N TYR A 147 -6.61 -10.56 0.74
CA TYR A 147 -5.29 -10.95 0.30
C TYR A 147 -4.51 -9.87 -0.44
N HIS A 148 -3.19 -10.06 -0.47
CA HIS A 148 -2.23 -9.32 -1.28
C HIS A 148 -1.40 -10.31 -2.12
N ILE A 149 -1.08 -9.95 -3.36
CA ILE A 149 -0.14 -10.68 -4.21
C ILE A 149 1.05 -9.77 -4.49
N GLY A 150 2.24 -10.27 -4.16
CA GLY A 150 3.50 -9.54 -4.28
C GLY A 150 4.73 -10.44 -4.15
N GLY A 151 5.91 -9.87 -4.40
CA GLY A 151 7.20 -10.51 -4.13
C GLY A 151 7.43 -10.79 -2.63
N TYR A 152 8.40 -11.64 -2.31
CA TYR A 152 8.64 -12.12 -0.94
C TYR A 152 8.79 -11.00 0.10
N ILE A 153 9.75 -10.09 -0.13
CA ILE A 153 10.08 -9.03 0.84
C ILE A 153 8.88 -8.10 1.08
N THR A 154 8.23 -7.69 0.00
CA THR A 154 7.05 -6.81 0.07
C THR A 154 5.88 -7.51 0.73
N GLY A 155 5.63 -8.78 0.40
CA GLY A 155 4.52 -9.54 0.94
C GLY A 155 4.65 -9.88 2.42
N VAL A 156 5.87 -10.18 2.90
CA VAL A 156 6.12 -10.37 4.34
C VAL A 156 5.88 -9.06 5.09
N ALA A 157 6.42 -7.93 4.61
CA ALA A 157 6.14 -6.61 5.20
C ALA A 157 4.64 -6.28 5.24
N PHE A 158 3.92 -6.58 4.16
CA PHE A 158 2.51 -6.28 4.05
C PHE A 158 1.58 -7.24 4.77
N SER A 159 2.06 -8.42 5.16
CA SER A 159 1.24 -9.41 5.86
C SER A 159 0.65 -8.86 7.16
N ARG A 160 1.40 -8.02 7.90
CA ARG A 160 0.91 -7.36 9.12
C ARG A 160 -0.17 -6.32 8.83
N ALA A 161 -0.06 -5.62 7.70
CA ALA A 161 -1.02 -4.59 7.31
C ALA A 161 -2.41 -5.17 6.98
N LEU A 162 -2.49 -6.44 6.55
CA LEU A 162 -3.75 -7.11 6.23
C LEU A 162 -4.64 -7.29 7.48
N THR A 163 -4.05 -7.42 8.67
CA THR A 163 -4.75 -7.66 9.94
C THR A 163 -5.16 -6.37 10.67
N MET A 164 -4.92 -5.21 10.06
CA MET A 164 -5.12 -3.89 10.68
C MET A 164 -6.08 -3.05 9.85
N SER A 165 -6.74 -2.08 10.46
CA SER A 165 -7.32 -0.94 9.77
C SER A 165 -6.22 0.01 9.24
N ILE A 166 -6.60 1.01 8.43
CA ILE A 166 -5.66 2.05 7.97
C ILE A 166 -5.09 2.83 9.16
N ASP A 167 -5.93 3.19 10.13
CA ASP A 167 -5.52 3.99 11.29
C ASP A 167 -4.56 3.21 12.19
N GLU A 168 -4.90 1.97 12.56
CA GLU A 168 -4.02 1.10 13.34
C GLU A 168 -2.68 0.86 12.63
N PHE A 169 -2.71 0.71 11.30
CA PHE A 169 -1.49 0.55 10.51
C PHE A 169 -0.63 1.82 10.56
N ASN A 170 -1.22 2.99 10.37
CA ASN A 170 -0.53 4.27 10.42
C ASN A 170 0.09 4.55 11.80
N GLU A 171 -0.66 4.29 12.88
CA GLU A 171 -0.16 4.41 14.25
C GLU A 171 0.99 3.44 14.52
N ALA A 172 0.83 2.16 14.17
CA ALA A 172 1.87 1.15 14.34
C ALA A 172 3.18 1.53 13.63
N MET A 173 3.09 2.14 12.44
CA MET A 173 4.26 2.57 11.66
C MET A 173 4.99 3.78 12.27
N LEU A 174 4.27 4.65 12.99
CA LEU A 174 4.85 5.77 13.73
C LEU A 174 5.49 5.32 15.04
N ASP A 175 4.81 4.46 15.79
CA ASP A 175 5.25 3.99 17.10
C ASP A 175 6.42 3.01 17.03
N ASP A 176 6.59 2.33 15.89
CA ASP A 176 7.66 1.36 15.72
C ASP A 176 9.04 2.05 15.74
N PRO A 177 9.96 1.64 16.64
CA PRO A 177 11.28 2.25 16.74
C PRO A 177 12.20 1.91 15.55
N GLY A 178 11.81 0.95 14.69
CA GLY A 178 12.60 0.41 13.60
C GLY A 178 13.78 -0.43 14.06
N GLU A 179 14.55 -0.93 13.10
CA GLU A 179 15.81 -1.65 13.34
C GLU A 179 16.97 -0.94 12.63
N PRO A 180 18.14 -0.80 13.28
CA PRO A 180 19.30 -0.21 12.64
C PRO A 180 19.71 -1.04 11.41
N ALA A 181 20.17 -0.37 10.36
CA ALA A 181 20.75 -1.06 9.21
C ALA A 181 22.00 -1.83 9.67
N THR A 182 21.96 -3.16 9.56
CA THR A 182 23.08 -4.06 9.87
C THR A 182 24.07 -4.16 8.72
#